data_AF-A0A4P7LNZ1-F1
#
_entry.id   AF-A0A4P7LNZ1-F1
#
_cell.length_a   1.000
_cell.length_b   1.000
_cell.length_c   1.000
_cell.angle_alpha   90.00
_cell.angle_beta   90.00
_cell.angle_gamma   90.00
#
_symmetry.space_group_name_H-M   'P 1'
#
loop_
_entity.id
_entity.type
_entity.pdbx_description
1 polymer ?
#
loop_
_entity_poly.entity_id
_entity_poly.type
_entity_poly.pdbx_seq_one_letter_code
_entity_poly.pdbx_strand_id
1 'polypeptide(L)'
;MTQRKVDNSLYTHLKSVINQALPLEYAIRAARETNLHELEQLSEIDLRIRQHWIALGASEAEIDAESLMDVAWDMIQIGFPLMRRHGRLYPTREFDELIGRGMHDMQKIFRADARQFIIPASRYFRVCDLLRGNDILGLLKTVASCLRDARSIDAPSEIELERFVRGIREPIHLHPGIDYVLRARRKGERTVTCFGIDLDPEIEFSIPDLKRQIREFLYQYAAFRQSGRPRDRNASELLNELLDDEMFGRAANHQVSRLDGYMSILSGLYCWDLVQRYRQEGRKSFLGDAIAHTQEIYPKSSREVDDQAIRKNYYTVREAIKKVPFAP
;
A
#
# COMPACT_ATOMS: atom_id res chain seq x y z
N MET A 1 -34.42 14.86 -11.59
CA MET A 1 -34.35 13.57 -10.86
C MET A 1 -33.12 13.60 -9.97
N THR A 2 -33.30 13.53 -8.65
CA THR A 2 -32.22 13.42 -7.67
C THR A 2 -31.59 12.02 -7.82
N GLN A 3 -30.29 11.96 -8.15
CA GLN A 3 -29.57 10.68 -8.20
C GLN A 3 -29.72 9.95 -6.86
N ARG A 4 -30.06 8.66 -6.92
CA ARG A 4 -30.18 7.79 -5.75
C ARG A 4 -28.86 7.80 -4.98
N LYS A 5 -28.92 8.09 -3.68
CA LYS A 5 -27.74 8.01 -2.80
C LYS A 5 -27.33 6.54 -2.73
N VAL A 6 -26.17 6.20 -3.29
CA VAL A 6 -25.60 4.85 -3.20
C VAL A 6 -25.07 4.67 -1.78
N ASP A 7 -25.62 3.70 -1.07
CA ASP A 7 -25.31 3.43 0.34
C ASP A 7 -25.42 1.92 0.59
N ASN A 8 -24.44 1.16 0.09
CA ASN A 8 -24.32 -0.29 0.28
C ASN A 8 -22.87 -0.67 0.65
N SER A 9 -22.67 -1.93 1.07
CA SER A 9 -21.37 -2.43 1.52
C SER A 9 -20.30 -2.34 0.44
N LEU A 10 -20.66 -2.55 -0.83
CA LEU A 10 -19.74 -2.43 -1.96
C LEU A 10 -19.19 -1.00 -2.10
N TYR A 11 -20.08 0.00 -2.02
CA TYR A 11 -19.68 1.41 -2.05
C TYR A 11 -18.87 1.82 -0.81
N THR A 12 -19.26 1.34 0.37
CA THR A 12 -18.55 1.64 1.61
C THR A 12 -17.12 1.09 1.59
N HIS A 13 -16.95 -0.16 1.13
CA HIS A 13 -15.64 -0.78 0.93
C HIS A 13 -14.80 0.00 -0.07
N LEU A 14 -15.34 0.29 -1.26
CA LEU A 14 -14.65 1.07 -2.29
C LEU A 14 -14.15 2.41 -1.75
N LYS A 15 -15.02 3.12 -1.02
CA LYS A 15 -14.69 4.39 -0.40
C LYS A 15 -13.54 4.26 0.60
N SER A 16 -13.55 3.23 1.44
CA SER A 16 -12.48 2.97 2.40
C SER A 16 -11.16 2.75 1.67
N VAL A 17 -11.10 1.77 0.77
CA VAL A 17 -9.86 1.32 0.15
C VAL A 17 -9.20 2.41 -0.70
N ILE A 18 -9.98 3.16 -1.50
CA ILE A 18 -9.40 4.24 -2.32
C ILE A 18 -8.82 5.35 -1.44
N ASN A 19 -9.51 5.75 -0.37
CA ASN A 19 -9.00 6.79 0.51
C ASN A 19 -7.76 6.37 1.29
N GLN A 20 -7.57 5.06 1.53
CA GLN A 20 -6.34 4.52 2.12
C GLN A 20 -5.18 4.48 1.12
N ALA A 21 -5.45 4.14 -0.15
CA ALA A 21 -4.42 4.08 -1.19
C ALA A 21 -3.95 5.45 -1.69
N LEU A 22 -4.83 6.46 -1.77
CA LEU A 22 -4.51 7.77 -2.36
C LEU A 22 -3.30 8.49 -1.75
N PRO A 23 -3.13 8.55 -0.41
CA PRO A 23 -1.94 9.15 0.19
C PRO A 23 -0.63 8.53 -0.30
N LEU A 24 -0.59 7.21 -0.46
CA LEU A 24 0.56 6.51 -1.03
C LEU A 24 0.78 6.93 -2.49
N GLU A 25 -0.29 6.97 -3.29
CA GLU A 25 -0.18 7.34 -4.71
C GLU A 25 0.32 8.77 -4.93
N TYR A 26 -0.06 9.70 -4.05
CA TYR A 26 0.51 11.05 -4.07
C TYR A 26 1.97 11.05 -3.61
N ALA A 27 2.31 10.30 -2.57
CA ALA A 27 3.67 10.21 -2.04
C ALA A 27 4.65 9.63 -3.09
N ILE A 28 4.25 8.59 -3.82
CA ILE A 28 5.06 8.01 -4.90
C ILE A 28 5.40 9.08 -5.94
N ARG A 29 4.39 9.84 -6.39
CA ARG A 29 4.58 10.84 -7.44
C ARG A 29 5.36 12.05 -6.95
N ALA A 30 5.15 12.47 -5.71
CA ALA A 30 5.94 13.53 -5.10
C ALA A 30 7.41 13.09 -4.97
N ALA A 31 7.67 11.86 -4.53
CA ALA A 31 9.03 11.31 -4.44
C ALA A 31 9.67 11.17 -5.84
N ARG A 32 8.92 10.84 -6.88
CA ARG A 32 9.41 10.86 -8.27
C ARG A 32 9.76 12.27 -8.78
N GLU A 33 9.09 13.32 -8.30
CA GLU A 33 9.44 14.71 -8.65
C GLU A 33 10.72 15.18 -7.94
N THR A 34 11.00 14.69 -6.73
CA THR A 34 12.09 15.22 -5.89
C THR A 34 13.30 14.30 -5.73
N ASN A 35 13.13 12.99 -5.90
CA ASN A 35 14.12 11.95 -5.56
C ASN A 35 14.15 10.82 -6.61
N LEU A 36 14.05 11.18 -7.89
CA LEU A 36 13.99 10.21 -8.99
C LEU A 36 15.23 9.31 -9.01
N HIS A 37 16.43 9.89 -8.83
CA HIS A 37 17.67 9.14 -8.89
C HIS A 37 17.78 8.10 -7.77
N GLU A 38 17.44 8.46 -6.54
CA GLU A 38 17.43 7.52 -5.41
C GLU A 38 16.39 6.41 -5.62
N LEU A 39 15.22 6.75 -6.17
CA LEU A 39 14.20 5.74 -6.50
C LEU A 39 14.66 4.78 -7.60
N GLU A 40 15.38 5.26 -8.62
CA GLU A 40 15.98 4.40 -9.65
C GLU A 40 17.01 3.44 -9.04
N GLN A 41 17.89 3.93 -8.17
CA GLN A 41 18.88 3.10 -7.47
C GLN A 41 18.23 2.05 -6.56
N LEU A 42 17.17 2.42 -5.83
CA LEU A 42 16.38 1.46 -5.04
C LEU A 42 15.67 0.44 -5.94
N SER A 43 15.25 0.82 -7.15
CA SER A 43 14.65 -0.10 -8.12
C SER A 43 15.67 -1.12 -8.66
N GLU A 44 16.92 -0.70 -8.87
CA GLU A 44 18.02 -1.63 -9.21
C GLU A 44 18.28 -2.64 -8.08
N ILE A 45 18.22 -2.19 -6.82
CA ILE A 45 18.29 -3.08 -5.66
C ILE A 45 17.09 -4.03 -5.61
N ASP A 46 15.87 -3.57 -5.91
CA ASP A 46 14.66 -4.42 -5.98
C ASP A 46 14.86 -5.57 -6.97
N LEU A 47 15.43 -5.30 -8.15
CA LEU A 47 15.75 -6.33 -9.14
C LEU A 47 16.78 -7.34 -8.63
N ARG A 48 17.84 -6.87 -7.96
CA ARG A 48 18.87 -7.75 -7.36
C ARG A 48 18.27 -8.63 -6.25
N ILE A 49 17.37 -8.10 -5.43
CA ILE A 49 16.65 -8.85 -4.40
C ILE A 49 15.80 -9.95 -5.04
N ARG A 50 15.04 -9.64 -6.10
CA ARG A 50 14.21 -10.62 -6.82
C ARG A 50 15.08 -11.75 -7.38
N GLN A 51 16.19 -11.41 -8.04
CA GLN A 51 17.15 -12.39 -8.55
C GLN A 51 17.73 -13.28 -7.45
N HIS A 52 17.95 -12.71 -6.26
CA HIS A 52 18.43 -13.48 -5.12
C HIS A 52 17.40 -14.50 -4.62
N TRP A 53 16.12 -14.13 -4.54
CA TRP A 53 15.05 -15.10 -4.22
C TRP A 53 15.01 -16.26 -5.21
N ILE A 54 15.17 -15.97 -6.50
CA ILE A 54 15.23 -17.00 -7.55
C ILE A 54 16.45 -17.89 -7.34
N ALA A 55 17.61 -17.33 -7.03
CA ALA A 55 18.83 -18.09 -6.75
C ALA A 55 18.70 -18.97 -5.50
N LEU A 56 17.87 -18.59 -4.52
CA LEU A 56 17.54 -19.40 -3.34
C LEU A 56 16.56 -20.54 -3.65
N GLY A 57 15.97 -20.56 -4.85
CA GLY A 57 15.08 -21.61 -5.34
C GLY A 57 13.60 -21.25 -5.41
N ALA A 58 13.22 -19.99 -5.17
CA ALA A 58 11.83 -19.55 -5.35
C ALA A 58 11.51 -19.30 -6.84
N SER A 59 10.33 -19.69 -7.27
CA SER A 59 9.79 -19.29 -8.58
C SER A 59 9.23 -17.87 -8.55
N GLU A 60 9.13 -17.23 -9.72
CA GLU A 60 8.49 -15.90 -9.84
C GLU A 60 7.05 -15.90 -9.31
N ALA A 61 6.30 -16.97 -9.57
CA ALA A 61 4.94 -17.13 -9.09
C ALA A 61 4.87 -17.18 -7.55
N GLU A 62 5.81 -17.86 -6.90
CA GLU A 62 5.90 -17.88 -5.43
C GLU A 62 6.32 -16.52 -4.87
N ILE A 63 7.27 -15.82 -5.52
CA ILE A 63 7.71 -14.49 -5.11
C ILE A 63 6.53 -13.52 -5.07
N ASP A 64 5.67 -13.56 -6.08
CA ASP A 64 4.51 -12.68 -6.19
C ASP A 64 3.35 -13.14 -5.29
N ALA A 65 3.02 -14.44 -5.26
CA ALA A 65 1.94 -14.98 -4.44
C ALA A 65 2.19 -14.80 -2.94
N GLU A 66 3.45 -14.91 -2.52
CA GLU A 66 3.89 -14.81 -1.13
C GLU A 66 4.47 -13.44 -0.77
N SER A 67 4.42 -12.51 -1.73
CA SER A 67 4.90 -11.13 -1.61
C SER A 67 6.28 -11.08 -0.95
N LEU A 68 7.19 -11.96 -1.39
CA LEU A 68 8.52 -12.13 -0.79
C LEU A 68 9.37 -10.85 -0.87
N MET A 69 9.07 -10.01 -1.85
CA MET A 69 9.69 -8.71 -2.05
C MET A 69 9.27 -7.69 -1.00
N ASP A 70 8.00 -7.67 -0.59
CA ASP A 70 7.53 -6.81 0.50
C ASP A 70 8.27 -7.19 1.79
N VAL A 71 8.40 -8.49 2.04
CA VAL A 71 9.15 -8.99 3.20
C VAL A 71 10.63 -8.67 3.13
N ALA A 72 11.25 -8.75 1.96
CA ALA A 72 12.64 -8.37 1.80
C ALA A 72 12.87 -6.90 2.15
N TRP A 73 12.03 -6.00 1.63
CA TRP A 73 12.12 -4.57 1.93
C TRP A 73 11.81 -4.24 3.38
N ASP A 74 10.79 -4.88 3.97
CA ASP A 74 10.48 -4.70 5.39
C ASP A 74 11.69 -5.12 6.26
N MET A 75 12.34 -6.24 5.92
CA MET A 75 13.54 -6.70 6.61
C MET A 75 14.72 -5.72 6.45
N ILE A 76 14.90 -5.13 5.27
CA ILE A 76 15.99 -4.18 4.98
C ILE A 76 15.77 -2.83 5.68
N GLN A 77 14.56 -2.27 5.56
CA GLN A 77 14.19 -0.94 6.02
C GLN A 77 13.91 -0.92 7.53
N ILE A 78 13.08 -1.83 8.00
CA ILE A 78 12.48 -1.82 9.34
C ILE A 78 13.20 -2.83 10.25
N GLY A 79 13.69 -3.92 9.68
CA GLY A 79 14.31 -5.00 10.44
C GLY A 79 13.35 -6.10 10.85
N PHE A 80 12.07 -5.99 10.47
CA PHE A 80 10.98 -6.89 10.84
C PHE A 80 9.93 -6.91 9.73
N PRO A 81 9.33 -8.07 9.37
CA PRO A 81 8.33 -8.14 8.32
C PRO A 81 6.99 -7.57 8.83
N LEU A 82 6.53 -6.44 8.27
CA LEU A 82 5.22 -5.87 8.59
C LEU A 82 4.11 -6.40 7.70
N MET A 83 4.46 -7.01 6.57
CA MET A 83 3.46 -7.57 5.67
C MET A 83 2.48 -8.51 6.39
N ARG A 84 1.19 -8.28 6.15
CA ARG A 84 0.10 -9.01 6.77
C ARG A 84 0.04 -10.46 6.27
N ARG A 85 0.48 -11.41 7.11
CA ARG A 85 0.56 -12.85 6.80
C ARG A 85 -0.36 -13.75 7.64
N HIS A 86 -1.31 -13.19 8.39
CA HIS A 86 -2.19 -13.98 9.25
C HIS A 86 -2.91 -15.08 8.44
N GLY A 87 -3.03 -16.27 9.04
CA GLY A 87 -3.71 -17.41 8.41
C GLY A 87 -2.98 -18.07 7.23
N ARG A 88 -1.78 -17.62 6.83
CA ARG A 88 -1.02 -18.30 5.78
C ARG A 88 -0.43 -19.62 6.30
N LEU A 89 -0.66 -20.68 5.53
CA LEU A 89 -0.02 -21.98 5.69
C LEU A 89 0.81 -22.23 4.45
N TYR A 90 2.13 -22.35 4.62
CA TYR A 90 3.00 -22.67 3.50
C TYR A 90 2.78 -24.11 3.05
N PRO A 91 2.78 -24.37 1.72
CA PRO A 91 2.46 -25.69 1.18
C PRO A 91 3.49 -26.75 1.58
N THR A 92 4.74 -26.37 1.83
CA THR A 92 5.82 -27.27 2.22
C THR A 92 6.72 -26.66 3.29
N ARG A 93 7.34 -27.53 4.09
CA ARG A 93 8.38 -27.15 5.07
C ARG A 93 9.62 -26.56 4.38
N GLU A 94 9.97 -27.08 3.21
CA GLU A 94 11.11 -26.61 2.42
C GLU A 94 10.95 -25.13 2.03
N PHE A 95 9.73 -24.73 1.67
CA PHE A 95 9.43 -23.35 1.33
C PHE A 95 9.48 -22.41 2.55
N ASP A 96 9.00 -22.88 3.71
CA ASP A 96 9.12 -22.14 4.97
C ASP A 96 10.61 -21.93 5.36
N GLU A 97 11.44 -22.97 5.22
CA GLU A 97 12.89 -22.88 5.45
C GLU A 97 13.58 -21.96 4.44
N LEU A 98 13.14 -21.94 3.18
CA LEU A 98 13.61 -21.01 2.16
C LEU A 98 13.32 -19.55 2.55
N ILE A 99 12.09 -19.24 3.00
CA ILE A 99 11.73 -17.90 3.47
C ILE A 99 12.60 -17.52 4.67
N GLY A 100 12.78 -18.43 5.63
CA GLY A 100 13.64 -18.22 6.79
C GLY A 100 15.07 -17.83 6.43
N ARG A 101 15.70 -18.56 5.50
CA ARG A 101 17.04 -18.25 4.99
C ARG A 101 17.07 -16.91 4.27
N GLY A 102 16.13 -16.69 3.35
CA GLY A 102 16.08 -15.45 2.58
C GLY A 102 15.92 -14.23 3.46
N MET A 103 15.04 -14.25 4.47
CA MET A 103 14.88 -13.13 5.41
C MET A 103 16.19 -12.75 6.13
N HIS A 104 17.02 -13.73 6.50
CA HIS A 104 18.33 -13.49 7.09
C HIS A 104 19.30 -12.85 6.09
N ASP A 105 19.33 -13.40 4.87
CA ASP A 105 20.23 -12.94 3.81
C ASP A 105 19.91 -11.52 3.35
N MET A 106 18.62 -11.14 3.29
CA MET A 106 18.20 -9.80 2.86
C MET A 106 18.88 -8.69 3.65
N GLN A 107 18.89 -8.81 4.98
CA GLN A 107 19.53 -7.81 5.84
C GLN A 107 21.05 -7.81 5.68
N LYS A 108 21.65 -8.99 5.54
CA LYS A 108 23.11 -9.13 5.48
C LYS A 108 23.68 -8.59 4.16
N ILE A 109 22.98 -8.83 3.06
CA ILE A 109 23.48 -8.55 1.71
C ILE A 109 23.10 -7.14 1.26
N PHE A 110 21.85 -6.72 1.46
CA PHE A 110 21.33 -5.52 0.79
C PHE A 110 21.19 -4.29 1.69
N ARG A 111 21.22 -4.45 3.02
CA ARG A 111 20.95 -3.33 3.95
C ARG A 111 21.95 -2.20 3.86
N ALA A 112 23.23 -2.51 3.67
CA ALA A 112 24.28 -1.50 3.57
C ALA A 112 24.13 -0.65 2.30
N ASP A 113 23.84 -1.30 1.17
CA ASP A 113 23.60 -0.64 -0.11
C ASP A 113 22.34 0.23 -0.04
N ALA A 114 21.21 -0.32 0.41
CA ALA A 114 19.93 0.39 0.44
C ALA A 114 19.93 1.63 1.35
N ARG A 115 20.66 1.58 2.47
CA ARG A 115 20.75 2.70 3.43
C ARG A 115 21.45 3.95 2.88
N GLN A 116 22.15 3.83 1.77
CA GLN A 116 22.81 4.97 1.12
C GLN A 116 21.79 5.89 0.43
N PHE A 117 20.61 5.37 0.09
CA PHE A 117 19.57 6.07 -0.64
C PHE A 117 18.43 6.44 0.32
N ILE A 118 18.48 7.68 0.82
CA ILE A 118 17.46 8.18 1.75
C ILE A 118 16.47 9.02 0.98
N ILE A 119 15.26 8.49 0.78
CA ILE A 119 14.12 9.25 0.29
C ILE A 119 13.26 9.68 1.49
N PRO A 120 12.95 10.97 1.69
CA PRO A 120 12.15 11.42 2.84
C PRO A 120 10.83 10.66 3.04
N ALA A 121 10.18 10.28 1.94
CA ALA A 121 8.95 9.49 1.94
C ALA A 121 9.09 8.13 2.65
N SER A 122 10.28 7.50 2.65
CA SER A 122 10.50 6.20 3.27
C SER A 122 10.51 6.23 4.79
N ARG A 123 10.37 7.42 5.41
CA ARG A 123 10.12 7.55 6.85
C ARG A 123 8.66 7.30 7.22
N TYR A 124 7.76 7.43 6.24
CA TYR A 124 6.31 7.36 6.44
C TYR A 124 5.64 6.23 5.64
N PHE A 125 6.35 5.69 4.65
CA PHE A 125 5.89 4.60 3.79
C PHE A 125 6.99 3.55 3.65
N ARG A 126 6.58 2.31 3.41
CA ARG A 126 7.53 1.22 3.13
C ARG A 126 8.16 1.44 1.76
N VAL A 127 9.44 1.11 1.60
CA VAL A 127 10.14 1.25 0.31
C VAL A 127 9.47 0.41 -0.77
N CYS A 128 9.03 -0.81 -0.45
CA CYS A 128 8.27 -1.65 -1.39
C CYS A 128 6.99 -0.97 -1.90
N ASP A 129 6.28 -0.24 -1.04
CA ASP A 129 5.08 0.51 -1.41
C ASP A 129 5.44 1.66 -2.37
N LEU A 130 6.52 2.38 -2.08
CA LEU A 130 6.98 3.51 -2.89
C LEU A 130 7.45 3.10 -4.30
N LEU A 131 8.08 1.92 -4.41
CA LEU A 131 8.58 1.42 -5.69
C LEU A 131 7.46 0.88 -6.59
N ARG A 132 6.42 0.26 -6.01
CA ARG A 132 5.45 -0.54 -6.76
C ARG A 132 4.10 0.13 -6.95
N GLY A 133 3.63 0.92 -5.97
CA GLY A 133 2.33 1.58 -6.01
C GLY A 133 1.18 0.67 -6.43
N ASN A 134 0.12 1.30 -6.93
CA ASN A 134 -1.02 0.62 -7.56
C ASN A 134 -0.98 0.79 -9.09
N ASP A 135 -1.48 -0.22 -9.81
CA ASP A 135 -1.84 -0.06 -11.22
C ASP A 135 -3.05 0.87 -11.35
N ILE A 136 -2.80 2.16 -11.58
CA ILE A 136 -3.86 3.19 -11.68
C ILE A 136 -4.81 2.92 -12.85
N LEU A 137 -4.33 2.36 -13.96
CA LEU A 137 -5.17 2.03 -15.10
C LEU A 137 -6.14 0.90 -14.74
N GLY A 138 -5.62 -0.19 -14.17
CA GLY A 138 -6.42 -1.29 -13.65
C GLY A 138 -7.43 -0.80 -12.62
N LEU A 139 -6.97 0.02 -11.66
CA LEU A 139 -7.80 0.59 -10.60
C LEU A 139 -8.94 1.45 -11.15
N LEU A 140 -8.67 2.30 -12.15
CA LEU A 140 -9.70 3.12 -12.80
C LEU A 140 -10.82 2.26 -13.40
N LYS A 141 -10.47 1.16 -14.08
CA LYS A 141 -11.44 0.23 -14.67
C LYS A 141 -12.24 -0.51 -13.60
N THR A 142 -11.57 -1.03 -12.58
CA THR A 142 -12.21 -1.78 -11.50
C THR A 142 -13.14 -0.90 -10.66
N VAL A 143 -12.74 0.33 -10.37
CA VAL A 143 -13.59 1.33 -9.70
C VAL A 143 -14.83 1.64 -10.53
N ALA A 144 -14.69 1.84 -11.84
CA ALA A 144 -15.84 2.09 -12.70
C ALA A 144 -16.84 0.92 -12.73
N SER A 145 -16.34 -0.32 -12.74
CA SER A 145 -17.19 -1.51 -12.64
C SER A 145 -17.91 -1.57 -11.29
N CYS A 146 -17.15 -1.46 -10.20
CA CYS A 146 -17.69 -1.47 -8.84
C CYS A 146 -18.74 -0.38 -8.62
N LEU A 147 -18.54 0.84 -9.16
CA LEU A 147 -19.51 1.92 -9.09
C LEU A 147 -20.79 1.64 -9.89
N ARG A 148 -20.68 0.93 -11.02
CA ARG A 148 -21.84 0.50 -11.81
C ARG A 148 -22.67 -0.51 -11.02
N ASP A 149 -22.00 -1.51 -10.45
CA ASP A 149 -22.64 -2.58 -9.67
C ASP A 149 -23.24 -2.02 -8.38
N ALA A 150 -22.55 -1.11 -7.70
CA ALA A 150 -23.07 -0.46 -6.50
C ALA A 150 -24.33 0.36 -6.78
N ARG A 151 -24.50 0.91 -7.99
CA ARG A 151 -25.71 1.66 -8.37
C ARG A 151 -26.92 0.77 -8.67
N SER A 152 -26.69 -0.48 -9.06
CA SER A 152 -27.76 -1.44 -9.39
C SER A 152 -28.22 -2.29 -8.21
N ILE A 153 -27.48 -2.28 -7.10
CA ILE A 153 -27.78 -3.09 -5.91
C ILE A 153 -28.56 -2.28 -4.87
N ASP A 154 -29.73 -2.81 -4.50
CA ASP A 154 -30.52 -2.32 -3.38
C ASP A 154 -29.95 -2.82 -2.05
N ALA A 155 -29.90 -1.96 -1.02
CA ALA A 155 -29.61 -2.41 0.34
C ALA A 155 -30.87 -3.05 0.95
N PRO A 156 -30.81 -4.23 1.62
CA PRO A 156 -29.65 -5.06 1.97
C PRO A 156 -29.58 -6.34 1.10
N SER A 157 -28.87 -6.30 -0.01
CA SER A 157 -28.60 -7.51 -0.81
C SER A 157 -27.30 -8.18 -0.36
N GLU A 158 -27.27 -9.52 -0.35
CA GLU A 158 -26.01 -10.26 -0.31
C GLU A 158 -25.22 -9.96 -1.59
N ILE A 159 -23.94 -9.61 -1.44
CA ILE A 159 -23.07 -9.23 -2.55
C ILE A 159 -21.96 -10.27 -2.67
N GLU A 160 -21.85 -10.89 -3.85
CA GLU A 160 -20.75 -11.80 -4.16
C GLU A 160 -19.40 -11.12 -3.94
N LEU A 161 -18.49 -11.79 -3.23
CA LEU A 161 -17.19 -11.23 -2.87
C LEU A 161 -16.39 -10.78 -4.11
N GLU A 162 -16.60 -11.40 -5.27
CA GLU A 162 -15.92 -11.09 -6.54
C GLU A 162 -16.23 -9.68 -7.06
N ARG A 163 -17.34 -9.09 -6.62
CA ARG A 163 -17.73 -7.73 -7.02
C ARG A 163 -16.95 -6.67 -6.26
N PHE A 164 -16.38 -7.01 -5.10
CA PHE A 164 -15.56 -6.10 -4.30
C PHE A 164 -14.24 -5.83 -5.01
N VAL A 165 -13.76 -4.58 -4.93
CA VAL A 165 -12.44 -4.24 -5.43
C VAL A 165 -11.40 -4.88 -4.51
N ARG A 166 -10.58 -5.78 -5.08
CA ARG A 166 -9.52 -6.52 -4.39
C ARG A 166 -8.16 -6.17 -4.99
N GLY A 167 -7.10 -6.48 -4.25
CA GLY A 167 -5.73 -6.35 -4.74
C GLY A 167 -5.23 -4.90 -4.85
N ILE A 168 -5.91 -3.95 -4.19
CA ILE A 168 -5.38 -2.59 -4.03
C ILE A 168 -4.29 -2.67 -2.95
N ARG A 169 -3.12 -2.13 -3.26
CA ARG A 169 -2.05 -1.93 -2.30
C ARG A 169 -2.44 -0.78 -1.37
N GLU A 170 -2.82 -1.16 -0.16
CA GLU A 170 -3.02 -0.27 0.97
C GLU A 170 -1.67 -0.08 1.69
N PRO A 171 -1.21 1.16 1.92
CA PRO A 171 0.07 1.39 2.59
C PRO A 171 0.01 0.99 4.07
N ILE A 172 1.04 0.28 4.53
CA ILE A 172 1.33 0.21 5.96
C ILE A 172 2.14 1.47 6.30
N HIS A 173 1.53 2.37 7.06
CA HIS A 173 2.15 3.64 7.43
C HIS A 173 3.26 3.45 8.45
N LEU A 174 4.43 3.99 8.16
CA LEU A 174 5.53 4.09 9.10
C LEU A 174 5.49 5.43 9.83
N HIS A 175 6.24 5.52 10.92
CA HIS A 175 6.49 6.78 11.59
C HIS A 175 7.95 6.83 12.07
N PRO A 176 8.68 7.95 11.85
CA PRO A 176 10.09 8.03 12.21
C PRO A 176 10.35 7.95 13.71
N GLY A 177 9.35 8.20 14.56
CA GLY A 177 9.45 8.04 16.01
C GLY A 177 9.10 6.66 16.53
N ILE A 178 8.98 5.64 15.67
CA ILE A 178 8.65 4.26 16.08
C ILE A 178 9.60 3.27 15.44
N ASP A 179 10.20 2.45 16.30
CA ASP A 179 10.97 1.28 15.88
C ASP A 179 10.35 -0.01 16.43
N TYR A 180 10.29 -1.05 15.61
CA TYR A 180 9.92 -2.40 16.04
C TYR A 180 11.13 -3.10 16.67
N VAL A 181 10.91 -3.71 17.83
CA VAL A 181 11.98 -4.29 18.63
C VAL A 181 11.70 -5.76 18.89
N LEU A 182 12.67 -6.60 18.49
CA LEU A 182 12.71 -8.02 18.84
C LEU A 182 14.00 -8.29 19.64
N ARG A 183 13.87 -8.63 20.92
CA ARG A 183 15.01 -8.91 21.80
C ARG A 183 14.86 -10.28 22.45
N ALA A 184 15.95 -11.03 22.53
CA ALA A 184 16.01 -12.24 23.32
C ALA A 184 16.58 -11.93 24.71
N ARG A 185 15.88 -12.33 25.78
CA ARG A 185 16.34 -12.22 27.17
C ARG A 185 16.45 -13.60 27.79
N ARG A 186 17.58 -13.93 28.41
CA ARG A 186 17.71 -15.14 29.23
C ARG A 186 16.97 -14.97 30.55
N LYS A 187 16.15 -15.96 30.91
CA LYS A 187 15.46 -16.07 32.20
C LYS A 187 15.72 -17.47 32.76
N GLY A 188 16.78 -17.60 33.57
CA GLY A 188 17.35 -18.90 33.95
C GLY A 188 17.89 -19.63 32.73
N GLU A 189 17.52 -20.90 32.55
CA GLU A 189 17.89 -21.73 31.39
C GLU A 189 17.05 -21.46 30.13
N ARG A 190 16.00 -20.63 30.22
CA ARG A 190 15.09 -20.36 29.11
C ARG A 190 15.45 -19.06 28.40
N THR A 191 15.35 -19.06 27.07
CA THR A 191 15.36 -17.84 26.27
C THR A 191 13.94 -17.34 26.09
N VAL A 192 13.69 -16.09 26.46
CA VAL A 192 12.41 -15.41 26.29
C VAL A 192 12.57 -14.40 25.17
N THR A 193 11.78 -14.55 24.11
CA THR A 193 11.69 -13.54 23.04
C THR A 193 10.69 -12.46 23.47
N CYS A 194 11.16 -11.22 23.48
CA CYS A 194 10.37 -10.03 23.73
C CYS A 194 10.14 -9.32 22.40
N PHE A 195 8.88 -9.01 22.11
CA PHE A 195 8.45 -8.17 20.98
C PHE A 195 7.83 -6.89 21.53
N GLY A 196 8.19 -5.75 20.96
CA GLY A 196 7.75 -4.45 21.42
C GLY A 196 7.97 -3.37 20.37
N ILE A 197 7.66 -2.13 20.74
CA ILE A 197 7.99 -0.91 20.01
C ILE A 197 8.77 0.02 20.93
N ASP A 198 9.79 0.67 20.38
CA ASP A 198 10.44 1.82 21.00
C ASP A 198 9.81 3.08 20.41
N LEU A 199 9.46 4.04 21.27
CA LEU A 199 8.86 5.32 20.89
C LEU A 199 9.85 6.45 21.18
N ASP A 200 10.11 7.30 20.20
CA ASP A 200 10.89 8.52 20.36
C ASP A 200 10.00 9.63 20.97
N PRO A 201 10.24 10.05 22.23
CA PRO A 201 9.43 11.06 22.89
C PRO A 201 9.69 12.48 22.35
N GLU A 202 10.75 12.70 21.57
CA GLU A 202 11.10 14.01 21.00
C GLU A 202 10.33 14.29 19.70
N ILE A 203 9.76 13.25 19.06
CA ILE A 203 8.97 13.38 17.84
C ILE A 203 7.49 13.47 18.19
N GLU A 204 6.83 14.54 17.74
CA GLU A 204 5.40 14.74 17.95
C GLU A 204 4.56 13.71 17.17
N PHE A 205 3.59 13.11 17.85
CA PHE A 205 2.56 12.27 17.23
C PHE A 205 1.22 12.98 17.26
N SER A 206 0.56 13.08 16.11
CA SER A 206 -0.87 13.32 16.13
C SER A 206 -1.58 12.12 16.79
N ILE A 207 -2.60 12.38 17.61
CA ILE A 207 -3.39 11.30 18.25
C ILE A 207 -3.93 10.27 17.24
N PRO A 208 -4.43 10.66 16.05
CA PRO A 208 -4.83 9.70 15.03
C PRO A 208 -3.69 8.80 14.55
N ASP A 209 -2.49 9.35 14.38
CA ASP A 209 -1.34 8.57 13.92
C ASP A 209 -0.83 7.63 15.00
N LEU A 210 -0.68 8.09 16.25
CA LEU A 210 -0.32 7.21 17.36
C LEU A 210 -1.28 6.02 17.47
N LYS A 211 -2.59 6.25 17.39
CA LYS A 211 -3.60 5.18 17.41
C LYS A 211 -3.42 4.20 16.25
N ARG A 212 -3.11 4.69 15.05
CA ARG A 212 -2.83 3.86 13.89
C ARG A 212 -1.59 2.99 14.09
N GLN A 213 -0.51 3.57 14.61
CA GLN A 213 0.73 2.86 14.86
C GLN A 213 0.59 1.80 15.97
N ILE A 214 -0.11 2.11 17.06
CA ILE A 214 -0.41 1.14 18.12
C ILE A 214 -1.28 0.00 17.59
N ARG A 215 -2.27 0.30 16.73
CA ARG A 215 -3.10 -0.72 16.08
C ARG A 215 -2.26 -1.67 15.23
N GLU A 216 -1.37 -1.13 14.42
CA GLU A 216 -0.46 -1.95 13.60
C GLU A 216 0.45 -2.81 14.49
N PHE A 217 1.00 -2.25 15.57
CA PHE A 217 1.76 -3.03 16.55
C PHE A 217 0.95 -4.18 17.16
N LEU A 218 -0.30 -3.95 17.56
CA LEU A 218 -1.17 -4.98 18.12
C LEU A 218 -1.44 -6.11 17.10
N TYR A 219 -1.65 -5.74 15.84
CA TYR A 219 -1.77 -6.71 14.75
C TYR A 219 -0.50 -7.56 14.62
N GLN A 220 0.68 -6.93 14.56
CA GLN A 220 1.96 -7.63 14.43
C GLN A 220 2.26 -8.52 15.65
N TYR A 221 1.93 -8.07 16.86
CA TYR A 221 2.05 -8.87 18.08
C TYR A 221 1.17 -10.12 18.02
N ALA A 222 -0.09 -9.99 17.58
CA ALA A 222 -1.00 -11.10 17.46
C ALA A 222 -0.54 -12.12 16.39
N ALA A 223 -0.12 -11.62 15.22
CA ALA A 223 0.45 -12.44 14.15
C ALA A 223 1.72 -13.19 14.61
N PHE A 224 2.63 -12.49 15.30
CA PHE A 224 3.83 -13.10 15.87
C PHE A 224 3.48 -14.20 16.87
N ARG A 225 2.49 -13.99 17.74
CA ARG A 225 2.02 -15.02 18.67
C ARG A 225 1.42 -16.23 17.98
N GLN A 226 0.60 -16.04 16.95
CA GLN A 226 0.04 -17.16 16.18
C GLN A 226 1.14 -17.98 15.50
N SER A 227 2.19 -17.34 14.97
CA SER A 227 3.30 -18.06 14.33
C SER A 227 4.01 -19.02 15.30
N GLY A 228 4.22 -18.60 16.55
CA GLY A 228 4.81 -19.46 17.59
C GLY A 228 3.81 -20.39 18.28
N ARG A 229 2.50 -20.10 18.18
CA ARG A 229 1.40 -20.83 18.84
C ARG A 229 0.16 -20.82 17.93
N PRO A 230 0.05 -21.72 16.94
CA PRO A 230 -1.01 -21.69 15.93
C PRO A 230 -2.46 -21.79 16.45
N ARG A 231 -2.67 -22.16 17.73
CA ARG A 231 -3.98 -22.29 18.38
C ARG A 231 -4.19 -21.28 19.52
N ASP A 232 -3.48 -20.16 19.50
CA ASP A 232 -3.55 -19.12 20.51
C ASP A 232 -4.87 -18.32 20.38
N ARG A 233 -5.85 -18.64 21.23
CA ARG A 233 -7.19 -18.03 21.20
C ARG A 233 -7.16 -16.52 21.31
N ASN A 234 -6.37 -15.98 22.24
CA ASN A 234 -6.30 -14.53 22.46
C ASN A 234 -5.72 -13.81 21.23
N ALA A 235 -4.74 -14.43 20.57
CA ALA A 235 -4.17 -13.86 19.34
C ALA A 235 -5.20 -13.90 18.20
N SER A 236 -5.95 -14.99 18.07
CA SER A 236 -7.03 -15.10 17.08
C SER A 236 -8.18 -14.12 17.34
N GLU A 237 -8.61 -13.95 18.59
CA GLU A 237 -9.65 -12.98 18.98
C GLU A 237 -9.21 -11.55 18.66
N LEU A 238 -7.98 -11.18 19.02
CA LEU A 238 -7.42 -9.85 18.72
C LEU A 238 -7.29 -9.61 17.21
N LEU A 239 -6.87 -10.59 16.43
CA LEU A 239 -6.81 -10.46 14.97
C LEU A 239 -8.21 -10.28 14.37
N ASN A 240 -9.19 -11.06 14.82
CA ASN A 240 -10.56 -10.92 14.33
C ASN A 240 -11.14 -9.55 14.69
N GLU A 241 -10.94 -9.05 15.92
CA GLU A 241 -11.36 -7.70 16.31
C GLU A 241 -10.75 -6.62 15.41
N LEU A 242 -9.44 -6.73 15.13
CA LEU A 242 -8.74 -5.80 14.26
C LEU A 242 -9.23 -5.88 12.80
N LEU A 243 -9.52 -7.07 12.28
CA LEU A 243 -10.04 -7.25 10.92
C LEU A 243 -11.49 -6.76 10.80
N ASP A 244 -12.33 -7.03 11.79
CA ASP A 244 -13.72 -6.59 11.82
C ASP A 244 -13.79 -5.05 11.83
N ASP A 245 -12.97 -4.39 12.65
CA ASP A 245 -12.87 -2.94 12.64
C ASP A 245 -12.41 -2.38 11.27
N GLU A 246 -11.49 -3.04 10.55
CA GLU A 246 -11.05 -2.60 9.22
C GLU A 246 -12.14 -2.76 8.17
N MET A 247 -12.88 -3.86 8.23
CA MET A 247 -13.95 -4.20 7.31
C MET A 247 -15.22 -3.37 7.54
N PHE A 248 -15.55 -3.05 8.80
CA PHE A 248 -16.84 -2.49 9.19
C PHE A 248 -16.78 -1.09 9.80
N GLY A 249 -15.60 -0.56 10.15
CA GLY A 249 -15.48 0.87 10.47
C GLY A 249 -14.25 1.33 11.24
N ARG A 250 -13.47 2.21 10.60
CA ARG A 250 -13.59 3.65 10.86
C ARG A 250 -13.58 4.39 9.54
N ALA A 251 -14.62 5.18 9.32
CA ALA A 251 -14.56 6.24 8.33
C ALA A 251 -13.43 7.19 8.73
N ALA A 252 -12.23 7.01 8.17
CA ALA A 252 -11.21 8.04 8.19
C ALA A 252 -11.83 9.35 7.68
N ASN A 253 -11.25 10.50 8.00
CA ASN A 253 -11.59 11.74 7.32
C ASN A 253 -11.23 11.57 5.84
N HIS A 254 -12.16 11.02 5.07
CA HIS A 254 -11.95 10.60 3.69
C HIS A 254 -11.68 11.87 2.87
N GLN A 255 -10.51 11.94 2.24
CA GLN A 255 -10.16 13.03 1.33
C GLN A 255 -11.17 13.14 0.18
N VAL A 256 -11.80 12.02 -0.19
CA VAL A 256 -12.82 11.93 -1.22
C VAL A 256 -14.14 11.46 -0.62
N SER A 257 -15.14 12.34 -0.66
CA SER A 257 -16.47 12.07 -0.11
C SER A 257 -17.54 11.79 -1.18
N ARG A 258 -17.27 12.10 -2.46
CA ARG A 258 -18.22 11.98 -3.57
C ARG A 258 -17.82 10.87 -4.55
N LEU A 259 -18.84 10.14 -5.04
CA LEU A 259 -18.74 9.08 -6.07
C LEU A 259 -17.90 9.47 -7.29
N ASP A 260 -18.20 10.62 -7.89
CA ASP A 260 -17.51 11.10 -9.09
C ASP A 260 -16.06 11.57 -8.79
N GLY A 261 -15.74 11.79 -7.51
CA GLY A 261 -14.42 12.21 -7.05
C GLY A 261 -13.35 11.14 -7.29
N TYR A 262 -13.69 9.85 -7.15
CA TYR A 262 -12.73 8.76 -7.32
C TYR A 262 -12.24 8.63 -8.76
N MET A 263 -13.18 8.59 -9.71
CA MET A 263 -12.87 8.55 -11.14
C MET A 263 -12.09 9.80 -11.57
N SER A 264 -12.45 10.96 -11.02
CA SER A 264 -11.76 12.22 -11.30
C SER A 264 -10.31 12.18 -10.82
N ILE A 265 -10.04 11.68 -9.62
CA ILE A 265 -8.69 11.62 -9.08
C ILE A 265 -7.85 10.56 -9.80
N LEU A 266 -8.38 9.36 -10.03
CA LEU A 266 -7.65 8.29 -10.72
C LEU A 266 -7.32 8.66 -12.17
N SER A 267 -8.25 9.28 -12.89
CA SER A 267 -7.97 9.82 -14.23
C SER A 267 -6.93 10.95 -14.19
N GLY A 268 -6.96 11.80 -13.17
CA GLY A 268 -5.94 12.83 -12.95
C GLY A 268 -4.55 12.25 -12.68
N LEU A 269 -4.45 11.20 -11.86
CA LEU A 269 -3.20 10.47 -11.58
C LEU A 269 -2.65 9.80 -12.84
N TYR A 270 -3.50 9.10 -13.59
CA TYR A 270 -3.11 8.48 -14.86
C TYR A 270 -2.64 9.52 -15.88
N CYS A 271 -3.38 10.63 -16.04
CA CYS A 271 -2.99 11.72 -16.92
C CYS A 271 -1.65 12.33 -16.49
N TRP A 272 -1.39 12.45 -15.18
CA TRP A 272 -0.12 12.94 -14.67
C TRP A 272 1.03 11.99 -15.05
N ASP A 273 0.85 10.67 -14.90
CA ASP A 273 1.86 9.67 -15.26
C ASP A 273 2.22 9.75 -16.77
N LEU A 274 1.19 9.88 -17.62
CA LEU A 274 1.38 10.09 -19.06
C LEU A 274 2.13 11.38 -19.38
N VAL A 275 1.82 12.48 -18.69
CA VAL A 275 2.52 13.77 -18.89
C VAL A 275 4.00 13.62 -18.59
N GLN A 276 4.39 12.95 -17.50
CA GLN A 276 5.81 12.78 -17.18
C GLN A 276 6.51 11.91 -18.23
N ARG A 277 5.88 10.81 -18.65
CA ARG A 277 6.41 9.95 -19.71
C ARG A 277 6.61 10.73 -21.02
N TYR A 278 5.61 11.48 -21.46
CA TYR A 278 5.69 12.24 -22.72
C TYR A 278 6.68 13.39 -22.67
N ARG A 279 6.93 13.96 -21.48
CA ARG A 279 8.03 14.92 -21.29
C ARG A 279 9.39 14.26 -21.45
N GLN A 280 9.59 13.08 -20.86
CA GLN A 280 10.83 12.30 -21.01
C GLN A 280 11.07 11.88 -22.47
N GLU A 281 10.01 11.56 -23.21
CA GLU A 281 10.07 11.26 -24.65
C GLU A 281 10.27 12.51 -25.54
N GLY A 282 10.29 13.72 -24.99
CA GLY A 282 10.50 14.96 -25.75
C GLY A 282 9.31 15.40 -26.61
N ARG A 283 8.08 14.94 -26.32
CA ARG A 283 6.89 15.32 -27.11
C ARG A 283 6.52 16.78 -26.89
N LYS A 284 6.29 17.53 -27.98
CA LYS A 284 5.90 18.96 -27.93
C LYS A 284 4.51 19.19 -27.31
N SER A 285 3.56 18.28 -27.55
CA SER A 285 2.16 18.36 -27.09
C SER A 285 1.89 17.44 -25.88
N PHE A 286 2.87 17.26 -24.99
CA PHE A 286 2.78 16.26 -23.91
C PHE A 286 1.49 16.31 -23.08
N LEU A 287 0.93 17.50 -22.81
CA LEU A 287 -0.30 17.62 -22.03
C LEU A 287 -1.55 17.33 -22.87
N GLY A 288 -1.61 17.82 -24.11
CA GLY A 288 -2.74 17.57 -25.00
C GLY A 288 -2.87 16.08 -25.32
N ASP A 289 -1.75 15.44 -25.65
CA ASP A 289 -1.70 14.02 -25.99
C ASP A 289 -2.07 13.14 -24.78
N ALA A 290 -1.62 13.53 -23.57
CA ALA A 290 -1.96 12.81 -22.34
C ALA A 290 -3.45 12.93 -21.99
N ILE A 291 -4.06 14.10 -22.21
CA ILE A 291 -5.50 14.31 -22.01
C ILE A 291 -6.29 13.41 -22.97
N ALA A 292 -5.98 13.46 -24.27
CA ALA A 292 -6.65 12.65 -25.28
C ALA A 292 -6.58 11.15 -24.95
N HIS A 293 -5.39 10.65 -24.62
CA HIS A 293 -5.21 9.25 -24.23
C HIS A 293 -5.98 8.88 -22.96
N THR A 294 -6.05 9.79 -21.98
CA THR A 294 -6.81 9.55 -20.74
C THR A 294 -8.31 9.48 -21.02
N GLN A 295 -8.82 10.24 -21.99
CA GLN A 295 -10.23 10.16 -22.39
C GLN A 295 -10.57 8.86 -23.09
N GLU A 296 -9.69 8.39 -23.99
CA GLU A 296 -9.90 7.13 -24.71
C GLU A 296 -10.06 5.92 -23.79
N ILE A 297 -9.28 5.89 -22.71
CA ILE A 297 -9.34 4.81 -21.72
C ILE A 297 -10.40 5.03 -20.64
N TYR A 298 -11.00 6.22 -20.57
CA TYR A 298 -11.98 6.53 -19.53
C TYR A 298 -13.17 5.58 -19.68
N PRO A 299 -13.57 4.85 -18.62
CA PRO A 299 -14.59 3.82 -18.75
C PRO A 299 -15.90 4.38 -19.33
N LYS A 300 -16.30 3.90 -20.51
CA LYS A 300 -17.51 4.33 -21.23
C LYS A 300 -18.82 4.11 -20.45
N SER A 301 -18.78 3.23 -19.46
CA SER A 301 -19.89 3.00 -18.53
C SER A 301 -20.04 4.09 -17.47
N SER A 302 -19.04 4.94 -17.32
CA SER A 302 -19.08 6.14 -16.49
C SER A 302 -19.60 7.31 -17.34
N ARG A 303 -19.87 8.44 -16.70
CA ARG A 303 -20.29 9.66 -17.40
C ARG A 303 -19.19 10.09 -18.39
N GLU A 304 -19.56 10.42 -19.63
CA GLU A 304 -18.63 11.01 -20.60
C GLU A 304 -17.96 12.26 -20.01
N VAL A 305 -16.66 12.38 -20.27
CA VAL A 305 -15.80 13.45 -19.77
C VAL A 305 -15.10 14.12 -20.93
N ASP A 306 -15.21 15.44 -20.98
CA ASP A 306 -14.55 16.27 -21.98
C ASP A 306 -13.09 16.58 -21.59
N ASP A 307 -12.35 17.18 -22.52
CA ASP A 307 -10.93 17.52 -22.35
C ASP A 307 -10.74 18.45 -21.15
N GLN A 308 -11.71 19.35 -20.93
CA GLN A 308 -11.67 20.33 -19.86
C GLN A 308 -11.79 19.66 -18.48
N ALA A 309 -12.61 18.62 -18.35
CA ALA A 309 -12.74 17.83 -17.14
C ALA A 309 -11.45 17.08 -16.81
N ILE A 310 -10.86 16.37 -17.78
CA ILE A 310 -9.59 15.66 -17.58
C ILE A 310 -8.46 16.64 -17.24
N ARG A 311 -8.42 17.80 -17.90
CA ARG A 311 -7.45 18.85 -17.60
C ARG A 311 -7.58 19.36 -16.17
N LYS A 312 -8.81 19.59 -15.70
CA LYS A 312 -9.09 19.99 -14.32
C LYS A 312 -8.65 18.91 -13.32
N ASN A 313 -8.91 17.64 -13.63
CA ASN A 313 -8.51 16.51 -12.81
C ASN A 313 -6.98 16.43 -12.67
N TYR A 314 -6.25 16.55 -13.79
CA TYR A 314 -4.79 16.61 -13.81
C TYR A 314 -4.25 17.72 -12.88
N TYR A 315 -4.75 18.94 -12.99
CA TYR A 315 -4.29 20.05 -12.15
C TYR A 315 -4.65 19.85 -10.67
N THR A 316 -5.82 19.28 -10.38
CA THR A 316 -6.23 18.96 -9.01
C THR A 316 -5.26 17.98 -8.36
N VAL A 317 -4.91 16.90 -9.07
CA VAL A 317 -3.95 15.90 -8.62
C VAL A 317 -2.54 16.48 -8.51
N ARG A 318 -2.10 17.27 -9.49
CA ARG A 318 -0.78 17.92 -9.46
C ARG A 318 -0.62 18.81 -8.22
N GLU A 319 -1.65 19.58 -7.86
CA GLU A 319 -1.60 20.40 -6.66
C GLU A 319 -1.64 19.57 -5.37
N ALA A 320 -2.29 18.40 -5.37
CA ALA A 320 -2.23 17.47 -4.25
C ALA A 320 -0.82 16.87 -4.08
N ILE A 321 -0.17 16.46 -5.18
CA ILE A 321 1.20 15.92 -5.19
C ILE A 321 2.19 16.94 -4.61
N LYS A 322 2.13 18.20 -5.05
CA LYS A 322 3.01 19.27 -4.54
C LYS A 322 2.84 19.57 -3.05
N LYS A 323 1.68 19.25 -2.48
CA LYS A 323 1.36 19.49 -1.07
C LYS A 323 1.76 18.33 -0.17
N VAL A 324 2.25 17.22 -0.71
CA VAL A 324 2.72 16.10 0.11
C VAL A 324 3.91 16.58 0.93
N PRO A 325 3.78 16.65 2.27
CA PRO A 325 4.88 17.10 3.10
C PRO A 325 5.88 15.97 3.25
N PHE A 326 7.08 16.20 2.77
CA PHE A 326 8.25 15.42 3.12
C PHE A 326 9.18 16.33 3.92
N ALA A 327 8.74 16.68 5.13
CA ALA A 327 9.62 17.44 6.03
C ALA A 327 10.86 16.58 6.37
N PRO A 328 12.07 17.18 6.37
CA PRO A 328 13.27 16.51 6.85
C PRO A 328 13.22 16.18 8.34
#